data_AF-A0A2D8BTQ6-F1
#
_entry.id   AF-A0A2D8BTQ6-F1
#
_cell.length_a   1.000
_cell.length_b   1.000
_cell.length_c   1.000
_cell.angle_alpha   90.00
_cell.angle_beta   90.00
_cell.angle_gamma   90.00
#
_symmetry.space_group_name_H-M   'P 1'
#
loop_
_entity.id
_entity.type
_entity.pdbx_description
1 polymer ?
#
loop_
_entity_poly.entity_id
_entity_poly.type
_entity_poly.pdbx_seq_one_letter_code
_entity_poly.pdbx_strand_id
1 'polypeptide(L)'
;MSLVATLVGPVTGLLDKFIEDKDQKAMLAHKIATMSEEHHQDLMKAQIEVNKVEASNSNLFVSGWRPFIGWTCGLGMFGNFITIPFANFVLALLEITIVIPLVPLETMMPVLMGMLGLGAMRSYEKTRK
;
A
#
# COMPACT_ATOMS: atom_id res chain seq x y z
N MET A 1 -10.67 8.55 12.61
CA MET A 1 -9.90 8.88 13.84
C MET A 1 -9.56 7.62 14.66
N SER A 2 -8.35 7.54 15.22
CA SER A 2 -7.92 6.45 16.13
C SER A 2 -8.81 6.41 17.39
N LEU A 3 -9.13 5.22 17.90
CA LEU A 3 -9.87 5.06 19.17
C LEU A 3 -9.22 5.86 20.32
N VAL A 4 -7.89 5.99 20.29
CA VAL A 4 -7.13 6.80 21.23
C VAL A 4 -7.48 8.28 21.09
N ALA A 5 -7.61 8.80 19.87
CA ALA A 5 -7.99 10.19 19.59
C ALA A 5 -9.39 10.52 20.17
N THR A 6 -10.34 9.59 20.09
CA THR A 6 -11.69 9.74 20.66
C THR A 6 -11.68 9.68 22.20
N LEU A 7 -10.74 8.95 22.79
CA LEU A 7 -10.56 8.84 24.24
C LEU A 7 -9.80 10.03 24.85
N VAL A 8 -9.11 10.86 24.06
CA VAL A 8 -8.37 12.04 24.57
C VAL A 8 -9.28 13.05 25.27
N GLY A 9 -10.48 13.32 24.74
CA GLY A 9 -11.42 14.26 25.35
C GLY A 9 -11.92 13.81 26.74
N PRO A 10 -12.44 12.58 26.88
CA PRO A 10 -12.83 12.04 28.18
C PRO A 10 -11.66 11.89 29.18
N VAL A 11 -10.49 11.49 28.69
CA VAL A 11 -9.29 11.31 29.54
C VAL A 11 -8.74 12.67 30.01
N THR A 12 -8.78 13.72 29.19
CA THR A 12 -8.40 15.07 29.63
C THR A 12 -9.36 15.67 30.65
N GLY A 13 -10.66 15.38 30.56
CA GLY A 13 -11.65 15.75 31.58
C GLY A 13 -11.50 15.00 32.91
N LEU A 14 -10.95 13.77 32.89
CA LEU A 14 -10.59 13.02 34.10
C LEU A 14 -9.25 13.50 34.70
N LEU A 15 -8.27 13.85 33.87
CA LEU A 15 -7.00 14.46 34.29
C LEU A 15 -7.23 15.80 35.02
N ASP A 16 -8.24 16.58 34.63
CA ASP A 16 -8.64 17.83 35.30
C ASP A 16 -9.08 17.67 36.77
N LYS A 17 -9.51 16.47 37.17
CA LYS A 17 -9.95 16.21 38.55
C LYS A 17 -8.84 15.73 39.48
N PHE A 18 -7.72 15.26 38.94
CA PHE A 18 -6.69 14.55 39.70
C PHE A 18 -5.28 15.14 39.59
N ILE A 19 -5.05 16.12 38.71
CA ILE A 19 -3.73 16.75 38.52
C ILE A 19 -3.89 18.27 38.64
N GLU A 20 -3.29 18.83 39.69
CA GLU A 20 -3.36 20.25 40.03
C GLU A 20 -2.33 21.10 39.26
N ASP A 21 -1.30 20.46 38.67
CA ASP A 21 -0.21 21.11 37.94
C ASP A 21 -0.48 21.21 36.42
N LYS A 22 -0.59 22.44 35.92
CA LYS A 22 -0.93 22.77 34.53
C LYS A 22 0.12 22.30 33.52
N ASP A 23 1.40 22.28 33.89
CA ASP A 23 2.49 21.94 32.97
C ASP A 23 2.56 20.42 32.73
N GLN A 24 2.32 19.62 33.77
CA GLN A 24 2.24 18.16 33.63
C GLN A 24 1.01 17.73 32.80
N LYS A 25 -0.12 18.45 32.95
CA LYS A 25 -1.32 18.20 32.14
C LYS A 25 -1.11 18.49 30.66
N ALA A 26 -0.46 19.60 30.32
CA ALA A 26 -0.16 19.94 28.92
C ALA A 26 0.78 18.92 28.28
N MET A 27 1.81 18.49 29.02
CA MET A 27 2.73 17.42 28.60
C MET A 27 2.02 16.08 28.38
N LEU A 28 1.15 15.67 29.30
CA LEU A 28 0.40 14.41 29.18
C LEU A 28 -0.63 14.46 28.04
N ALA A 29 -1.34 15.57 27.87
CA ALA A 29 -2.27 15.75 26.75
C ALA A 29 -1.55 15.72 25.40
N HIS A 30 -0.39 16.38 25.29
CA HIS A 30 0.47 16.30 24.11
C HIS A 30 0.95 14.86 23.89
N LYS A 31 1.46 14.19 24.92
CA LYS A 31 1.95 12.82 24.81
C LYS A 31 0.86 11.83 24.39
N ILE A 32 -0.37 12.00 24.89
CA ILE A 32 -1.51 11.18 24.47
C ILE A 32 -1.91 11.47 23.01
N ALA A 33 -1.88 12.73 22.59
CA ALA A 33 -2.15 13.11 21.20
C ALA A 33 -1.09 12.53 20.24
N THR A 34 0.19 12.59 20.61
CA THR A 34 1.31 12.10 19.78
C THR A 34 1.44 10.57 19.81
N MET A 35 1.01 9.89 20.87
CA MET A 35 1.12 8.43 21.02
C MET A 35 0.43 7.66 19.88
N SER A 36 -0.69 8.16 19.36
CA SER A 36 -1.37 7.53 18.22
C SER A 36 -0.52 7.65 16.94
N GLU A 37 0.11 8.80 16.71
CA GLU A 37 1.00 9.03 15.58
C GLU A 37 2.25 8.15 15.69
N GLU A 38 2.84 8.05 16.89
CA GLU A 38 4.00 7.21 17.18
C GLU A 38 3.72 5.73 16.94
N HIS A 39 2.60 5.21 17.46
CA HIS A 39 2.19 3.82 17.19
C HIS A 39 1.97 3.55 15.70
N HIS A 40 1.35 4.48 14.97
CA HIS A 40 1.19 4.35 13.52
C HIS A 40 2.55 4.34 12.82
N GLN A 41 3.46 5.21 13.23
CA GLN A 41 4.80 5.28 12.67
C GLN A 41 5.60 4.01 12.95
N ASP A 42 5.47 3.43 14.14
CA ASP A 42 6.17 2.20 14.53
C ASP A 42 5.63 0.97 13.81
N LEU A 43 4.30 0.87 13.60
CA LEU A 43 3.72 -0.17 12.75
C LEU A 43 4.23 -0.07 11.30
N MET A 44 4.38 1.14 10.76
CA MET A 44 4.95 1.34 9.42
C MET A 44 6.43 0.97 9.37
N LYS A 45 7.21 1.35 10.39
CA LYS A 45 8.62 0.95 10.52
C LYS A 45 8.78 -0.57 10.60
N ALA A 46 7.95 -1.25 11.40
CA ALA A 46 7.97 -2.71 11.50
C ALA A 46 7.69 -3.39 10.16
N GLN A 47 6.73 -2.87 9.39
CA GLN A 47 6.45 -3.39 8.04
C GLN A 47 7.64 -3.17 7.07
N ILE A 48 8.31 -2.01 7.15
CA ILE A 48 9.51 -1.72 6.35
C ILE A 48 10.65 -2.66 6.72
N GLU A 49 10.83 -2.94 8.01
CA GLU A 49 11.87 -3.84 8.51
C GLU A 49 11.63 -5.28 8.03
N VAL A 50 10.39 -5.78 8.12
CA VAL A 50 10.01 -7.07 7.55
C VAL A 50 10.29 -7.11 6.05
N ASN A 51 9.88 -6.09 5.29
CA ASN A 51 10.14 -6.01 3.86
C ASN A 51 11.66 -5.99 3.54
N LYS A 52 12.47 -5.34 4.38
CA LYS A 52 13.93 -5.28 4.23
C LYS A 52 14.57 -6.63 4.51
N VAL A 53 14.12 -7.33 5.56
CA VAL A 53 14.59 -8.67 5.91
C VAL A 53 14.20 -9.66 4.81
N GLU A 54 12.95 -9.62 4.34
CA GLU A 54 12.45 -10.41 3.21
C GLU A 54 13.27 -10.16 1.94
N ALA A 55 13.56 -8.89 1.62
CA ALA A 55 14.39 -8.53 0.46
C ALA A 55 15.85 -8.95 0.61
N SER A 56 16.40 -8.97 1.83
CA SER A 56 17.77 -9.41 2.11
C SER A 56 17.94 -10.93 2.20
N ASN A 57 16.84 -11.69 2.13
CA ASN A 57 16.88 -13.13 2.21
C ASN A 57 17.55 -13.72 0.97
N SER A 58 18.49 -14.66 1.18
CA SER A 58 19.25 -15.32 0.12
C SER A 58 18.38 -16.20 -0.80
N ASN A 59 17.19 -16.60 -0.34
CA ASN A 59 16.25 -17.36 -1.14
C ASN A 59 15.48 -16.45 -2.12
N LEU A 60 15.73 -16.62 -3.43
CA LEU A 60 15.06 -15.89 -4.52
C LEU A 60 13.53 -16.01 -4.50
N PHE A 61 12.99 -17.11 -3.95
CA PHE A 61 11.54 -17.27 -3.81
C PHE A 61 10.94 -16.35 -2.73
N VAL A 62 11.73 -15.92 -1.73
CA VAL A 62 11.27 -15.05 -0.63
C VAL A 62 11.57 -13.58 -0.91
N SER A 63 12.75 -13.27 -1.45
CA SER A 63 13.10 -11.88 -1.81
C SER A 63 12.52 -11.44 -3.15
N GLY A 64 12.25 -12.38 -4.05
CA GLY A 64 11.88 -12.10 -5.44
C GLY A 64 10.38 -12.14 -5.75
N TRP A 65 9.50 -12.65 -4.89
CA TRP A 65 8.09 -12.84 -5.26
C TRP A 65 7.35 -11.51 -5.53
N ARG A 66 7.60 -10.46 -4.72
CA ARG A 66 7.03 -9.12 -4.94
C ARG A 66 7.51 -8.52 -6.27
N PRO A 67 8.82 -8.44 -6.56
CA PRO A 67 9.31 -8.05 -7.88
C PRO A 67 8.75 -8.92 -9.00
N PHE A 68 8.72 -10.24 -8.85
CA PHE A 68 8.30 -11.18 -9.89
C PHE A 68 6.85 -10.94 -10.34
N ILE A 69 5.92 -10.74 -9.40
CA ILE A 69 4.53 -10.39 -9.75
C ILE A 69 4.48 -9.01 -10.42
N GLY A 70 5.27 -8.05 -9.96
CA GLY A 70 5.41 -6.74 -10.62
C GLY A 70 5.93 -6.83 -12.06
N TRP A 71 6.98 -7.62 -12.30
CA TRP A 71 7.59 -7.81 -13.62
C TRP A 71 6.68 -8.58 -14.57
N THR A 72 6.04 -9.66 -14.11
CA THR A 72 5.10 -10.44 -14.93
C THR A 72 3.89 -9.59 -15.32
N CYS A 73 3.36 -8.80 -14.40
CA CYS A 73 2.27 -7.87 -14.70
C CYS A 73 2.71 -6.75 -15.65
N GLY A 74 3.88 -6.14 -15.41
CA GLY A 74 4.45 -5.10 -16.27
C GLY A 74 4.76 -5.60 -17.68
N LEU A 75 5.34 -6.79 -17.82
CA LEU A 75 5.59 -7.43 -19.11
C LEU A 75 4.29 -7.82 -19.82
N GLY A 76 3.26 -8.26 -19.10
CA GLY A 76 1.96 -8.54 -19.69
C GLY A 76 1.28 -7.26 -20.21
N MET A 77 1.36 -6.14 -19.47
CA MET A 77 0.88 -4.84 -19.95
C MET A 77 1.70 -4.31 -21.12
N PHE A 78 3.03 -4.43 -21.07
CA PHE A 78 3.92 -4.06 -22.17
C PHE A 78 3.60 -4.87 -23.44
N GLY A 79 3.40 -6.17 -23.28
CA GLY A 79 2.95 -7.07 -24.34
C GLY A 79 1.63 -6.61 -24.95
N ASN A 80 0.65 -6.28 -24.10
CA ASN A 80 -0.69 -5.89 -24.53
C ASN A 80 -0.75 -4.55 -25.26
N PHE A 81 -0.06 -3.55 -24.74
CA PHE A 81 -0.19 -2.17 -25.22
C PHE A 81 0.89 -1.74 -26.21
N ILE A 82 2.04 -2.39 -26.22
CA ILE A 82 3.17 -2.03 -27.08
C ILE A 82 3.49 -3.16 -28.05
N THR A 83 3.79 -4.36 -27.55
CA THR A 83 4.29 -5.45 -28.40
C THR A 83 3.25 -5.96 -29.39
N ILE A 84 2.00 -6.22 -28.97
CA ILE A 84 0.94 -6.74 -29.84
C ILE A 84 0.51 -5.71 -30.89
N PRO A 85 0.22 -4.43 -30.55
CA PRO A 85 -0.12 -3.42 -31.55
C PRO A 85 1.02 -3.15 -32.54
N PHE A 86 2.26 -3.12 -32.06
CA PHE A 86 3.43 -2.94 -32.93
C PHE A 86 3.66 -4.15 -33.85
N ALA A 87 3.50 -5.37 -33.34
CA ALA A 87 3.60 -6.58 -34.15
C ALA A 87 2.47 -6.64 -35.20
N ASN A 88 1.24 -6.30 -34.85
CA ASN A 88 0.13 -6.20 -35.81
C ASN A 88 0.37 -5.11 -36.86
N PHE A 89 0.98 -3.98 -36.49
CA PHE A 89 1.39 -2.93 -37.44
C PHE A 89 2.44 -3.44 -38.43
N VAL A 90 3.45 -4.16 -37.95
CA VAL A 90 4.48 -4.77 -38.82
C VAL A 90 3.88 -5.85 -39.72
N LEU A 91 2.98 -6.70 -39.20
CA LEU A 91 2.28 -7.72 -39.98
C LEU A 91 1.40 -7.11 -41.08
N ALA A 92 0.75 -5.98 -40.80
CA ALA A 92 0.01 -5.22 -41.80
C ALA A 92 0.92 -4.63 -42.89
N LEU A 93 2.12 -4.14 -42.55
CA LEU A 93 3.10 -3.67 -43.54
C LEU A 93 3.64 -4.81 -44.44
N LEU A 94 3.66 -6.04 -43.93
CA LEU A 94 4.11 -7.23 -44.65
C LEU A 94 2.98 -7.97 -45.39
N GLU A 95 1.75 -7.41 -45.40
CA GLU A 95 0.54 -8.02 -45.99
C GLU A 95 0.21 -9.42 -45.44
N ILE A 96 0.66 -9.73 -44.22
CA ILE A 96 0.39 -11.00 -43.56
C ILE A 96 -0.96 -10.89 -42.84
N THR A 97 -1.92 -11.75 -43.18
CA THR A 97 -3.30 -11.73 -42.66
C THR A 97 -3.46 -12.28 -41.23
N ILE A 98 -2.35 -12.50 -40.54
CA ILE A 98 -2.34 -13.01 -39.16
C ILE A 98 -2.54 -11.82 -38.21
N VAL A 99 -3.62 -11.86 -37.43
CA VAL A 99 -3.87 -10.87 -36.37
C VAL A 99 -3.53 -11.50 -35.04
N ILE A 100 -2.59 -10.89 -34.32
CA ILE A 100 -2.26 -11.28 -32.96
C ILE A 100 -3.35 -10.72 -32.03
N PRO A 101 -4.08 -11.58 -31.29
CA PRO A 101 -5.13 -11.13 -30.39
C PRO A 101 -4.55 -10.43 -29.17
N LEU A 102 -5.26 -9.40 -28.68
CA LEU A 102 -4.93 -8.73 -27.43
C LEU A 102 -5.20 -9.67 -26.24
N VAL A 103 -4.32 -9.64 -25.26
CA VAL A 103 -4.53 -10.34 -23.97
C VAL A 103 -5.69 -9.66 -23.22
N PRO A 104 -6.68 -10.42 -22.71
CA PRO A 104 -7.81 -9.83 -22.00
C PRO A 104 -7.35 -9.19 -20.68
N LEU A 105 -7.43 -7.87 -20.59
CA LEU A 105 -7.07 -7.09 -19.41
C LEU A 105 -7.87 -7.50 -18.16
N GLU A 106 -9.08 -8.03 -18.34
CA GLU A 106 -9.94 -8.54 -17.27
C GLU A 106 -9.28 -9.66 -16.45
N THR A 107 -8.35 -10.41 -17.04
CA THR A 107 -7.58 -11.45 -16.36
C THR A 107 -6.38 -10.89 -15.58
N MET A 108 -5.92 -9.68 -15.92
CA MET A 108 -4.75 -9.03 -15.31
C MET A 108 -5.13 -8.03 -14.22
N MET A 109 -6.29 -7.38 -14.35
CA MET A 109 -6.79 -6.40 -13.39
C MET A 109 -6.92 -6.94 -11.95
N PRO A 110 -7.40 -8.17 -11.71
CA PRO A 110 -7.48 -8.72 -10.34
C PRO A 110 -6.10 -8.86 -9.67
N VAL A 111 -5.06 -9.19 -10.45
CA VAL A 111 -3.68 -9.34 -9.93
C VAL A 111 -3.08 -7.96 -9.60
N LEU A 112 -3.27 -6.99 -10.49
CA LEU A 112 -2.83 -5.60 -10.31
C LEU A 112 -3.53 -4.93 -9.12
N MET A 113 -4.85 -5.06 -9.07
CA MET A 113 -5.68 -4.58 -7.96
C MET A 113 -5.43 -5.37 -6.67
N GLY A 114 -5.01 -6.64 -6.74
CA GLY A 114 -4.58 -7.37 -5.55
C GLY A 114 -3.33 -6.76 -4.90
N MET A 115 -2.37 -6.31 -5.72
CA MET A 115 -1.13 -5.67 -5.24
C MET A 115 -1.32 -4.20 -4.83
N LEU A 116 -2.19 -3.45 -5.52
CA LEU A 116 -2.48 -2.03 -5.23
C LEU A 116 -3.63 -1.84 -4.21
N GLY A 117 -4.60 -2.76 -4.20
CA GLY A 117 -5.93 -2.59 -3.62
C GLY A 117 -6.03 -2.84 -2.12
N LEU A 118 -5.08 -3.56 -1.51
CA LEU A 118 -4.96 -3.55 -0.04
C LEU A 118 -4.61 -2.15 0.48
N GLY A 119 -3.89 -1.34 -0.31
CA GLY A 119 -3.62 0.07 -0.02
C GLY A 119 -4.86 0.96 -0.21
N ALA A 120 -5.65 0.72 -1.26
CA ALA A 120 -6.87 1.48 -1.54
C ALA A 120 -7.98 1.20 -0.50
N MET A 121 -8.15 -0.05 -0.07
CA MET A 121 -9.12 -0.40 0.99
C MET A 121 -8.75 0.27 2.33
N ARG A 122 -7.45 0.35 2.68
CA ARG A 122 -6.98 1.11 3.84
C ARG A 122 -7.24 2.61 3.72
N SER A 123 -7.03 3.20 2.55
CA SER A 123 -7.35 4.62 2.30
C SER A 123 -8.84 4.89 2.40
N TYR A 124 -9.68 3.99 1.86
CA TYR A 124 -11.13 4.06 1.96
C TYR A 124 -11.63 3.98 3.42
N GLU A 125 -11.04 3.08 4.22
CA GLU A 125 -11.30 3.00 5.67
C GLU A 125 -10.88 4.28 6.42
N LYS A 126 -9.80 4.93 5.98
CA LYS A 126 -9.30 6.19 6.57
C LYS A 126 -10.16 7.40 6.23
N THR A 127 -10.83 7.42 5.08
CA THR A 127 -11.73 8.52 4.68
C THR A 127 -13.12 8.40 5.32
N ARG A 128 -13.57 7.18 5.68
CA ARG A 128 -14.89 6.93 6.28
C ARG A 128 -14.89 6.87 7.82
N LYS A 129 -13.77 7.09 8.51
CA LYS A 129 -13.64 7.10 9.98
C LYS A 129 -12.94 8.35 10.50
#